data_AF-S5LVL9-F1
#
_entry.id   AF-S5LVL9-F1
#
_cell.length_a   1.000
_cell.length_b   1.000
_cell.length_c   1.000
_cell.angle_alpha   90.00
_cell.angle_beta   90.00
_cell.angle_gamma   90.00
#
_symmetry.space_group_name_H-M   'P 1'
#
loop_
_entity.id
_entity.type
_entity.pdbx_description
1 polymer ?
#
loop_
_entity_poly.entity_id
_entity_poly.type
_entity_poly.pdbx_seq_one_letter_code
_entity_poly.pdbx_strand_id
1 'polypeptide(L)'
;MYIKEYEEFTFIQNDLISKEMFILYSIFGEESKFLQVIQQEWFETKEVEKFRDFIEIKFDEIEIKKKNQVDRDSLSCLLRMMSICDCFFEYEYIYDSARTLFINSNKETMSNLKVYDYAFKEFIESNYISFLEELKSLTISTKYNQIVNDIKKTINRVSEISEFSLIVKETYKINDLMSDLLDILEDDEDNSFEFSTDEEVVLYNFSIYHSTKIYFSLLLRENIILEEERISGKVIESYKPLIEEEDLRMSETKMISDQSKEIFYKTLKN
;
A
#
# COMPACT_ATOMS: atom_id res chain seq x y z
N MET A 1 22.09 23.39 -0.92
CA MET A 1 22.54 21.98 -0.86
C MET A 1 21.74 21.21 -1.91
N TYR A 2 22.03 19.93 -2.17
CA TYR A 2 21.32 19.15 -3.20
C TYR A 2 19.99 18.63 -2.61
N ILE A 3 18.86 18.92 -3.27
CA ILE A 3 17.53 18.38 -2.94
C ILE A 3 17.19 17.32 -3.97
N LYS A 4 17.04 16.07 -3.51
CA LYS A 4 16.84 14.90 -4.37
C LYS A 4 15.56 14.97 -5.19
N GLU A 5 15.65 14.45 -6.40
CA GLU A 5 14.52 14.22 -7.31
C GLU A 5 13.81 12.90 -6.94
N TYR A 6 12.53 12.76 -7.31
CA TYR A 6 11.78 11.56 -6.93
C TYR A 6 12.33 10.31 -7.62
N GLU A 7 12.86 10.47 -8.84
CA GLU A 7 13.46 9.44 -9.66
C GLU A 7 14.63 8.72 -8.97
N GLU A 8 15.26 9.37 -7.98
CA GLU A 8 16.28 8.74 -7.13
C GLU A 8 15.72 7.68 -6.17
N PHE A 9 14.40 7.63 -5.99
CA PHE A 9 13.68 6.68 -5.13
C PHE A 9 12.80 5.68 -5.91
N THR A 10 12.65 5.83 -7.23
CA THR A 10 11.80 4.92 -8.06
C THR A 10 12.19 3.45 -7.93
N PHE A 11 13.47 3.14 -7.69
CA PHE A 11 13.91 1.76 -7.47
C PHE A 11 13.26 1.12 -6.24
N ILE A 12 12.90 1.90 -5.21
CA ILE A 12 12.22 1.44 -4.00
C ILE A 12 10.80 1.00 -4.35
N GLN A 13 10.05 1.82 -5.09
CA GLN A 13 8.70 1.47 -5.55
C GLN A 13 8.70 0.17 -6.36
N ASN A 14 9.66 0.05 -7.30
CA ASN A 14 9.78 -1.12 -8.15
C ASN A 14 10.11 -2.40 -7.36
N ASP A 15 10.96 -2.29 -6.34
CA ASP A 15 11.26 -3.39 -5.41
C ASP A 15 10.02 -3.79 -4.61
N LEU A 16 9.28 -2.82 -4.06
CA LEU A 16 8.08 -3.08 -3.27
C LEU A 16 6.95 -3.74 -4.07
N ILE A 17 6.65 -3.28 -5.30
CA ILE A 17 5.66 -3.95 -6.16
C ILE A 17 6.15 -5.36 -6.51
N SER A 18 7.44 -5.53 -6.82
CA SER A 18 7.99 -6.85 -7.15
C SER A 18 7.88 -7.85 -6.01
N LYS A 19 8.10 -7.40 -4.76
CA LYS A 19 7.93 -8.22 -3.55
C LYS A 19 6.46 -8.58 -3.34
N GLU A 20 5.54 -7.63 -3.39
CA GLU A 20 4.12 -7.94 -3.21
C GLU A 20 3.59 -8.84 -4.32
N MET A 21 3.98 -8.62 -5.58
CA MET A 21 3.64 -9.52 -6.69
C MET A 21 4.14 -10.94 -6.46
N PHE A 22 5.35 -11.08 -5.89
CA PHE A 22 5.89 -12.39 -5.54
C PHE A 22 5.12 -13.06 -4.40
N ILE A 23 4.74 -12.30 -3.37
CA ILE A 23 3.92 -12.78 -2.26
C ILE A 23 2.55 -13.24 -2.75
N LEU A 24 1.81 -12.38 -3.45
CA LEU A 24 0.47 -12.70 -3.96
C LEU A 24 0.49 -13.91 -4.89
N TYR A 25 1.47 -13.98 -5.79
CA TYR A 25 1.60 -15.13 -6.69
C TYR A 25 1.88 -16.43 -5.94
N SER A 26 2.69 -16.39 -4.89
CA SER A 26 3.02 -17.58 -4.11
C SER A 26 1.85 -18.07 -3.25
N ILE A 27 0.94 -17.18 -2.86
CA ILE A 27 -0.26 -17.52 -2.09
C ILE A 27 -1.39 -18.01 -3.01
N PHE A 28 -1.61 -17.32 -4.14
CA PHE A 28 -2.82 -17.48 -4.97
C PHE A 28 -2.57 -17.95 -6.42
N GLY A 29 -1.32 -18.00 -6.89
CA GLY A 29 -0.96 -17.84 -8.31
C GLY A 29 -0.81 -19.08 -9.18
N GLU A 30 -0.82 -20.30 -8.65
CA GLU A 30 -0.73 -21.50 -9.52
C GLU A 30 -2.00 -21.69 -10.36
N GLU A 31 -3.17 -21.35 -9.82
CA GLU A 31 -4.47 -21.57 -10.50
C GLU A 31 -5.07 -20.29 -11.11
N SER A 32 -4.66 -19.10 -10.64
CA SER A 32 -5.21 -17.83 -11.12
C SER A 32 -4.56 -17.35 -12.42
N LYS A 33 -5.30 -17.48 -13.52
CA LYS A 33 -4.91 -16.95 -14.84
C LYS A 33 -4.73 -15.43 -14.84
N PHE A 34 -5.51 -14.70 -14.05
CA PHE A 34 -5.37 -13.25 -13.92
C PHE A 34 -4.02 -12.89 -13.31
N LEU A 35 -3.67 -13.52 -12.18
CA LEU A 35 -2.39 -13.29 -11.49
C LEU A 35 -1.17 -13.60 -12.36
N GLN A 36 -1.22 -14.70 -13.11
CA GLN A 36 -0.15 -15.06 -14.05
C GLN A 36 0.09 -13.96 -15.09
N VAL A 37 -0.99 -13.39 -15.65
CA VAL A 37 -0.90 -12.37 -16.69
C VAL A 37 -0.35 -11.05 -16.14
N ILE A 38 -0.85 -10.58 -14.99
CA ILE A 38 -0.36 -9.32 -14.41
C ILE A 38 1.09 -9.46 -13.90
N GLN A 39 1.47 -10.64 -13.38
CA GLN A 39 2.85 -10.91 -12.99
C GLN A 39 3.80 -10.81 -14.18
N GLN A 40 3.44 -11.44 -15.30
CA GLN A 40 4.25 -11.38 -16.50
C GLN A 40 4.43 -9.93 -16.97
N GLU A 41 3.35 -9.15 -17.04
CA GLU A 41 3.41 -7.75 -17.46
C GLU A 41 4.33 -6.91 -16.55
N TRP A 42 4.21 -7.07 -15.23
CA TRP A 42 5.03 -6.32 -14.27
C TRP A 42 6.52 -6.58 -14.48
N PHE A 43 6.92 -7.86 -14.61
CA PHE A 43 8.33 -8.20 -14.77
C PHE A 43 8.90 -7.88 -16.16
N GLU A 44 8.05 -7.68 -17.18
CA GLU A 44 8.46 -7.25 -18.51
C GLU A 44 8.62 -5.73 -18.62
N THR A 45 7.77 -4.95 -17.96
CA THR A 45 7.71 -3.49 -18.13
C THR A 45 8.35 -2.70 -16.99
N LYS A 46 8.07 -3.08 -15.73
CA LYS A 46 8.43 -2.35 -14.50
C LYS A 46 8.06 -0.85 -14.57
N GLU A 47 6.91 -0.52 -15.15
CA GLU A 47 6.40 0.85 -15.26
C GLU A 47 5.04 0.98 -14.58
N VAL A 48 4.97 1.73 -13.47
CA VAL A 48 3.81 1.78 -12.58
C VAL A 48 2.55 2.29 -13.28
N GLU A 49 2.63 3.37 -14.07
CA GLU A 49 1.47 3.95 -14.76
C GLU A 49 0.85 2.95 -15.75
N LYS A 50 1.67 2.36 -16.63
CA LYS A 50 1.19 1.35 -17.58
C LYS A 50 0.66 0.10 -16.88
N PHE A 51 1.33 -0.32 -15.81
CA PHE A 51 0.91 -1.47 -15.04
C PHE A 51 -0.47 -1.24 -14.41
N ARG A 52 -0.71 -0.06 -13.83
CA ARG A 52 -1.99 0.32 -13.23
C ARG A 52 -3.16 0.22 -14.20
N ASP A 53 -3.01 0.75 -15.42
CA ASP A 53 -4.03 0.65 -16.47
C ASP A 53 -4.22 -0.80 -16.94
N PHE A 54 -3.12 -1.53 -17.08
CA PHE A 54 -3.13 -2.90 -17.55
C PHE A 54 -3.90 -3.83 -16.59
N ILE A 55 -3.67 -3.73 -15.29
CA ILE A 55 -4.31 -4.58 -14.27
C ILE A 55 -5.83 -4.47 -14.39
N GLU A 56 -6.37 -3.25 -14.49
CA GLU A 56 -7.81 -3.00 -14.56
C GLU A 56 -8.42 -3.56 -15.84
N ILE A 57 -7.78 -3.32 -16.99
CA ILE A 57 -8.21 -3.86 -18.28
C ILE A 57 -8.22 -5.39 -18.25
N LYS A 58 -7.17 -6.02 -17.71
CA LYS A 58 -7.08 -7.48 -17.66
C LYS A 58 -8.05 -8.11 -16.70
N PHE A 59 -8.37 -7.45 -15.60
CA PHE A 59 -9.38 -7.93 -14.68
C PHE A 59 -10.76 -7.99 -15.35
N ASP A 60 -11.17 -6.92 -16.03
CA ASP A 60 -12.44 -6.90 -16.79
C ASP A 60 -12.47 -7.99 -17.88
N GLU A 61 -11.37 -8.16 -18.62
CA GLU A 61 -11.26 -9.17 -19.67
C GLU A 61 -11.28 -10.63 -19.17
N ILE A 62 -10.75 -10.91 -17.98
CA ILE A 62 -10.52 -12.27 -17.47
C ILE A 62 -11.57 -12.69 -16.45
N GLU A 63 -11.94 -11.80 -15.53
CA GLU A 63 -12.85 -12.09 -14.42
C GLU A 63 -14.29 -11.68 -14.76
N ILE A 64 -14.51 -10.44 -15.22
CA ILE A 64 -15.87 -9.91 -15.41
C ILE A 64 -16.54 -10.46 -16.68
N LYS A 65 -15.84 -10.41 -17.83
CA LYS A 65 -16.45 -10.79 -19.12
C LYS A 65 -16.55 -12.30 -19.34
N LYS A 66 -15.79 -13.11 -18.60
CA LYS A 66 -15.66 -14.57 -18.83
C LYS A 66 -16.24 -15.44 -17.73
N LYS A 67 -16.43 -14.91 -16.52
CA LYS A 67 -17.01 -15.66 -15.39
C LYS A 67 -18.36 -15.05 -15.00
N ASN A 68 -19.25 -15.90 -14.46
CA ASN A 68 -20.54 -15.44 -13.94
C ASN A 68 -20.43 -14.83 -12.54
N GLN A 69 -19.36 -15.15 -11.82
CA GLN A 69 -19.03 -14.65 -10.49
C GLN A 69 -17.54 -14.33 -10.45
N VAL A 70 -17.20 -13.23 -9.78
CA VAL A 70 -15.82 -12.77 -9.57
C VAL A 70 -15.24 -13.52 -8.38
N ASP A 71 -14.03 -14.03 -8.55
CA ASP A 71 -13.27 -14.70 -7.50
C ASP A 71 -12.73 -13.69 -6.46
N ARG A 72 -12.94 -13.96 -5.16
CA ARG A 72 -12.56 -13.06 -4.07
C ARG A 72 -11.06 -12.79 -4.04
N ASP A 73 -10.24 -13.82 -4.24
CA ASP A 73 -8.78 -13.69 -4.21
C ASP A 73 -8.29 -12.85 -5.39
N SER A 74 -8.88 -13.06 -6.57
CA SER A 74 -8.60 -12.26 -7.76
C SER A 74 -8.98 -10.79 -7.57
N LEU A 75 -10.11 -10.51 -6.92
CA LEU A 75 -10.54 -9.14 -6.57
C LEU A 75 -9.63 -8.52 -5.50
N SER A 76 -9.25 -9.27 -4.47
CA SER A 76 -8.31 -8.81 -3.44
C SER A 76 -6.95 -8.45 -4.05
N CYS A 77 -6.44 -9.30 -4.95
CA CYS A 77 -5.20 -9.03 -5.68
C CYS A 77 -5.30 -7.80 -6.58
N LEU A 78 -6.42 -7.63 -7.29
CA LEU A 78 -6.69 -6.43 -8.09
C LEU A 78 -6.60 -5.18 -7.22
N LEU A 79 -7.38 -5.15 -6.13
CA LEU A 79 -7.50 -3.97 -5.27
C LEU A 79 -6.18 -3.62 -4.60
N ARG A 80 -5.42 -4.62 -4.13
CA ARG A 80 -4.08 -4.43 -3.58
C ARG A 80 -3.14 -3.82 -4.63
N MET A 81 -3.08 -4.40 -5.82
CA MET A 81 -2.19 -3.93 -6.88
C MET A 81 -2.54 -2.54 -7.40
N MET A 82 -3.82 -2.25 -7.59
CA MET A 82 -4.28 -0.89 -7.93
C MET A 82 -3.90 0.10 -6.83
N SER A 83 -4.18 -0.23 -5.57
CA SER A 83 -3.88 0.63 -4.42
C SER A 83 -2.38 0.95 -4.30
N ILE A 84 -1.49 -0.03 -4.53
CA ILE A 84 -0.04 0.19 -4.50
C ILE A 84 0.39 1.15 -5.61
N CYS A 85 -0.11 0.94 -6.83
CA CYS A 85 0.23 1.81 -7.95
C CYS A 85 -0.28 3.24 -7.71
N ASP A 86 -1.53 3.38 -7.26
CA ASP A 86 -2.14 4.67 -6.93
C ASP A 86 -1.35 5.37 -5.80
N CYS A 87 -0.96 4.62 -4.76
CA CYS A 87 -0.13 5.13 -3.66
C CYS A 87 1.18 5.74 -4.17
N PHE A 88 1.85 5.03 -5.06
CA PHE A 88 3.17 5.41 -5.57
C PHE A 88 3.12 6.59 -6.52
N PHE A 89 2.16 6.57 -7.45
CA PHE A 89 1.91 7.69 -8.37
C PHE A 89 1.53 8.97 -7.63
N GLU A 90 0.61 8.90 -6.67
CA GLU A 90 0.20 10.07 -5.90
C GLU A 90 1.31 10.60 -5.00
N TYR A 91 2.09 9.71 -4.36
CA TYR A 91 3.22 10.12 -3.53
C TYR A 91 4.30 10.82 -4.36
N GLU A 92 4.62 10.33 -5.56
CA GLU A 92 5.53 10.97 -6.51
C GLU A 92 5.08 12.41 -6.82
N TYR A 93 3.82 12.57 -7.21
CA TYR A 93 3.26 13.89 -7.52
C TYR A 93 3.34 14.88 -6.33
N ILE A 94 3.05 14.40 -5.12
CA ILE A 94 3.14 15.22 -3.90
C ILE A 94 4.60 15.53 -3.54
N TYR A 95 5.51 14.57 -3.72
CA TYR A 95 6.93 14.77 -3.49
C TYR A 95 7.50 15.86 -4.41
N ASP A 96 7.18 15.83 -5.70
CA ASP A 96 7.64 16.84 -6.66
C ASP A 96 7.09 18.24 -6.35
N SER A 97 5.83 18.29 -5.92
CA SER A 97 5.20 19.52 -5.44
C SER A 97 5.91 20.06 -4.20
N ALA A 98 6.18 19.21 -3.21
CA ALA A 98 6.91 19.56 -1.99
C ALA A 98 8.34 20.03 -2.30
N ARG A 99 9.06 19.32 -3.16
CA ARG A 99 10.40 19.69 -3.60
C ARG A 99 10.42 21.07 -4.25
N THR A 100 9.49 21.33 -5.17
CA THR A 100 9.36 22.62 -5.84
C THR A 100 9.14 23.76 -4.85
N LEU A 101 8.30 23.55 -3.82
CA LEU A 101 8.09 24.51 -2.75
C LEU A 101 9.35 24.77 -1.93
N PHE A 102 10.13 23.75 -1.60
CA PHE A 102 11.39 23.89 -0.85
C PHE A 102 12.45 24.66 -1.65
N ILE A 103 12.59 24.36 -2.95
CA ILE A 103 13.47 25.08 -3.88
C ILE A 103 13.07 26.56 -3.96
N ASN A 104 11.79 26.84 -4.19
CA ASN A 104 11.28 28.21 -4.37
C ASN A 104 11.33 29.04 -3.08
N SER A 105 11.16 28.41 -1.93
CA SER A 105 11.17 29.10 -0.64
C SER A 105 12.57 29.35 -0.06
N ASN A 106 13.63 28.79 -0.68
CA ASN A 106 15.01 28.76 -0.14
C ASN A 106 15.08 28.22 1.30
N LYS A 107 14.09 27.43 1.73
CA LYS A 107 14.04 26.76 3.02
C LYS A 107 14.09 25.27 2.77
N GLU A 108 15.28 24.70 2.96
CA GLU A 108 15.49 23.24 2.92
C GLU A 108 14.78 22.51 4.08
N THR A 109 14.17 23.25 5.00
CA THR A 109 13.38 22.75 6.13
C THR A 109 12.11 23.59 6.29
N MET A 110 10.98 23.13 5.73
CA MET A 110 9.68 23.64 6.17
C MET A 110 9.28 22.89 7.44
N SER A 111 8.97 23.63 8.50
CA SER A 111 8.58 23.07 9.81
C SER A 111 9.59 22.06 10.41
N ASN A 112 10.88 22.22 10.12
CA ASN A 112 11.98 21.31 10.50
C ASN A 112 11.94 19.90 9.86
N LEU A 113 11.14 19.71 8.80
CA LEU A 113 11.04 18.44 8.08
C LEU A 113 11.94 18.41 6.84
N LYS A 114 12.36 17.21 6.46
CA LYS A 114 12.95 16.91 5.15
C LYS A 114 11.84 16.84 4.09
N VAL A 115 12.22 16.91 2.81
CA VAL A 115 11.25 16.87 1.69
C VAL A 115 10.40 15.59 1.74
N TYR A 116 11.00 14.42 1.97
CA TYR A 116 10.26 13.15 2.04
C TYR A 116 9.29 13.07 3.24
N ASP A 117 9.65 13.63 4.40
CA ASP A 117 8.77 13.66 5.57
C ASP A 117 7.61 14.66 5.36
N TYR A 118 7.90 15.80 4.74
CA TYR A 118 6.87 16.76 4.36
C TYR A 118 5.91 16.17 3.34
N ALA A 119 6.43 15.55 2.27
CA ALA A 119 5.64 14.87 1.26
C ALA A 119 4.78 13.76 1.85
N PHE A 120 5.35 12.94 2.74
CA PHE A 120 4.61 11.92 3.47
C PHE A 120 3.47 12.51 4.29
N LYS A 121 3.71 13.60 5.03
CA LYS A 121 2.68 14.28 5.81
C LYS A 121 1.51 14.75 4.92
N GLU A 122 1.80 15.46 3.85
CA GLU A 122 0.76 15.96 2.93
C GLU A 122 -0.01 14.81 2.27
N PHE A 123 0.71 13.74 1.88
CA PHE A 123 0.11 12.55 1.29
C PHE A 123 -0.86 11.84 2.22
N ILE A 124 -0.48 11.58 3.48
CA ILE A 124 -1.39 10.91 4.43
C ILE A 124 -2.57 11.80 4.80
N GLU A 125 -2.38 13.11 4.93
CA GLU A 125 -3.49 14.05 5.18
C GLU A 125 -4.50 14.04 4.04
N SER A 126 -4.02 14.03 2.79
CA SER A 126 -4.87 13.88 1.60
C SER A 126 -5.62 12.55 1.60
N ASN A 127 -4.93 11.43 1.86
CA ASN A 127 -5.55 10.10 1.93
C ASN A 127 -6.63 10.01 3.01
N TYR A 128 -6.39 10.60 4.17
CA TYR A 128 -7.35 10.60 5.27
C TYR A 128 -8.61 11.40 4.97
N ILE A 129 -8.49 12.52 4.23
CA ILE A 129 -9.66 13.27 3.76
C ILE A 129 -10.48 12.39 2.83
N SER A 130 -9.87 11.78 1.81
CA SER A 130 -10.55 10.89 0.86
C SER A 130 -11.20 9.70 1.56
N PHE A 131 -10.48 9.03 2.47
CA PHE A 131 -11.00 7.94 3.30
C PHE A 131 -12.29 8.35 4.02
N LEU A 132 -12.28 9.49 4.71
CA LEU A 132 -13.45 9.97 5.48
C LEU A 132 -14.61 10.39 4.57
N GLU A 133 -14.34 10.85 3.36
CA GLU A 133 -15.37 11.20 2.39
C GLU A 133 -16.05 9.96 1.81
N GLU A 134 -15.26 8.98 1.36
CA GLU A 134 -15.76 7.70 0.86
C GLU A 134 -16.54 6.95 1.95
N LEU A 135 -16.02 6.90 3.18
CA LEU A 135 -16.67 6.22 4.30
C LEU A 135 -18.07 6.76 4.61
N LYS A 136 -18.35 8.05 4.36
CA LYS A 136 -19.69 8.64 4.56
C LYS A 136 -20.74 8.05 3.62
N SER A 137 -20.32 7.50 2.48
CA SER A 137 -21.22 6.88 1.49
C SER A 137 -21.54 5.42 1.80
N LEU A 138 -20.83 4.81 2.75
CA LEU A 138 -20.97 3.40 3.09
C LEU A 138 -22.02 3.15 4.17
N THR A 139 -22.80 2.09 3.98
CA THR A 139 -23.66 1.54 5.03
C THR A 139 -22.85 0.52 5.82
N ILE A 140 -22.63 0.78 7.11
CA ILE A 140 -21.79 -0.08 7.97
C ILE A 140 -22.68 -0.92 8.89
N SER A 141 -22.54 -2.24 8.81
CA SER A 141 -23.23 -3.17 9.72
C SER A 141 -22.81 -2.93 11.17
N THR A 142 -23.73 -3.20 12.09
CA THR A 142 -23.48 -3.07 13.54
C THR A 142 -22.27 -3.86 14.04
N LYS A 143 -21.94 -4.99 13.38
CA LYS A 143 -20.76 -5.82 13.66
C LYS A 143 -19.46 -5.00 13.57
N TYR A 144 -19.31 -4.16 12.53
CA TYR A 144 -18.06 -3.44 12.24
C TYR A 144 -18.04 -2.00 12.78
N ASN A 145 -19.15 -1.52 13.32
CA ASN A 145 -19.30 -0.12 13.73
C ASN A 145 -18.27 0.34 14.77
N GLN A 146 -17.88 -0.53 15.70
CA GLN A 146 -16.92 -0.14 16.74
C GLN A 146 -15.56 0.20 16.13
N ILE A 147 -14.99 -0.72 15.36
CA ILE A 147 -13.66 -0.56 14.77
C ILE A 147 -13.61 0.57 13.74
N VAL A 148 -14.65 0.71 12.89
CA VAL A 148 -14.77 1.81 11.93
C VAL A 148 -14.80 3.17 12.63
N ASN A 149 -15.50 3.26 13.77
CA ASN A 149 -15.52 4.49 14.55
C ASN A 149 -14.17 4.81 15.20
N ASP A 150 -13.42 3.80 15.61
CA ASP A 150 -12.10 3.99 16.23
C ASP A 150 -11.04 4.39 15.18
N ILE A 151 -11.11 3.84 13.95
CA ILE A 151 -10.34 4.32 12.79
C ILE A 151 -10.67 5.80 12.53
N LYS A 152 -11.95 6.14 12.39
CA LYS A 152 -12.41 7.52 12.13
C LYS A 152 -11.94 8.51 13.20
N LYS A 153 -12.04 8.15 14.48
CA LYS A 153 -11.56 9.00 15.59
C LYS A 153 -10.05 9.19 15.52
N THR A 154 -9.32 8.13 15.21
CA THR A 154 -7.85 8.17 15.12
C THR A 154 -7.41 9.06 13.95
N ILE A 155 -8.05 8.93 12.79
CA ILE A 155 -7.84 9.83 11.64
C ILE A 155 -8.12 11.30 11.99
N ASN A 156 -9.28 11.60 12.59
CA ASN A 156 -9.60 12.98 12.95
C ASN A 156 -8.56 13.58 13.92
N ARG A 157 -8.06 12.77 14.84
CA ARG A 157 -7.00 13.18 15.77
C ARG A 157 -5.69 13.53 15.05
N VAL A 158 -5.33 12.85 13.97
CA VAL A 158 -4.12 13.18 13.18
C VAL A 158 -4.14 14.64 12.72
N SER A 159 -5.30 15.13 12.26
CA SER A 159 -5.45 16.52 11.80
C SER A 159 -5.21 17.59 12.89
N GLU A 160 -5.26 17.20 14.16
CA GLU A 160 -5.05 18.08 15.31
C GLU A 160 -3.59 18.05 15.82
N ILE A 161 -2.76 17.13 15.33
CA ILE A 161 -1.38 16.93 15.78
C ILE A 161 -0.43 17.82 14.98
N SER A 162 0.39 18.61 15.67
CA SER A 162 1.44 19.42 15.05
C SER A 162 2.78 18.70 14.94
N GLU A 163 3.05 17.75 15.84
CA GLU A 163 4.31 17.02 15.89
C GLU A 163 4.33 15.84 14.92
N PHE A 164 5.23 15.87 13.94
CA PHE A 164 5.31 14.86 12.88
C PHE A 164 5.54 13.43 13.40
N SER A 165 6.35 13.26 14.45
CA SER A 165 6.58 11.95 15.07
C SER A 165 5.29 11.31 15.60
N LEU A 166 4.39 12.13 16.16
CA LEU A 166 3.08 11.70 16.65
C LEU A 166 2.11 11.41 15.49
N ILE A 167 2.22 12.14 14.38
CA ILE A 167 1.47 11.82 13.16
C ILE A 167 1.86 10.42 12.65
N VAL A 168 3.16 10.15 12.50
CA VAL A 168 3.67 8.84 12.07
C VAL A 168 3.17 7.73 13.00
N LYS A 169 3.26 7.94 14.32
CA LYS A 169 2.77 6.98 15.32
C LYS A 169 1.27 6.69 15.19
N GLU A 170 0.44 7.71 14.98
CA GLU A 170 -0.99 7.50 14.77
C GLU A 170 -1.30 6.86 13.42
N THR A 171 -0.50 7.10 12.39
CA THR A 171 -0.61 6.40 11.11
C THR A 171 -0.34 4.89 11.25
N TYR A 172 0.66 4.47 12.02
CA TYR A 172 0.84 3.04 12.36
C TYR A 172 -0.38 2.48 13.10
N LYS A 173 -0.92 3.22 14.07
CA LYS A 173 -2.13 2.79 14.78
C LYS A 173 -3.33 2.63 13.84
N ILE A 174 -3.47 3.52 12.84
CA ILE A 174 -4.52 3.40 11.83
C ILE A 174 -4.27 2.17 10.97
N ASN A 175 -3.03 1.90 10.57
CA ASN A 175 -2.65 0.67 9.87
C ASN A 175 -3.10 -0.58 10.64
N ASP A 176 -2.77 -0.65 11.93
CA ASP A 176 -3.16 -1.78 12.80
C ASP A 176 -4.69 -1.94 12.86
N LEU A 177 -5.43 -0.84 13.05
CA LEU A 177 -6.90 -0.88 13.09
C LEU A 177 -7.52 -1.27 11.74
N MET A 178 -6.88 -0.92 10.62
CA MET A 178 -7.33 -1.35 9.29
C MET A 178 -7.09 -2.84 9.07
N SER A 179 -5.96 -3.37 9.55
CA SER A 179 -5.69 -4.82 9.55
C SER A 179 -6.69 -5.56 10.43
N ASP A 180 -6.95 -5.09 11.65
CA ASP A 180 -7.98 -5.65 12.53
C ASP A 180 -9.37 -5.66 11.88
N LEU A 181 -9.71 -4.62 11.09
CA LEU A 181 -10.98 -4.56 10.37
C LEU A 181 -11.04 -5.61 9.26
N LEU A 182 -9.95 -5.77 8.51
CA LEU A 182 -9.85 -6.84 7.51
C LEU A 182 -10.02 -8.18 8.19
N ASP A 183 -9.27 -8.48 9.24
CA ASP A 183 -9.37 -9.76 9.96
C ASP A 183 -10.82 -10.07 10.37
N ILE A 184 -11.57 -9.11 10.93
CA ILE A 184 -12.99 -9.29 11.32
C ILE A 184 -13.92 -9.50 10.11
N LEU A 185 -13.58 -8.92 8.95
CA LEU A 185 -14.30 -9.12 7.69
C LEU A 185 -13.98 -10.47 7.04
N GLU A 186 -12.79 -11.02 7.29
CA GLU A 186 -12.37 -12.33 6.81
C GLU A 186 -12.72 -13.47 7.78
N ASP A 187 -12.98 -13.14 9.06
CA ASP A 187 -13.37 -14.10 10.11
C ASP A 187 -14.78 -14.63 9.86
N ASP A 188 -14.84 -15.84 9.30
CA ASP A 188 -16.06 -16.63 9.13
C ASP A 188 -16.35 -17.44 10.39
N GLU A 189 -17.31 -17.00 11.20
CA GLU A 189 -17.84 -17.83 12.31
C GLU A 189 -18.45 -19.15 11.79
N ASP A 190 -18.88 -19.21 10.52
CA ASP A 190 -19.61 -20.33 9.91
C ASP A 190 -18.84 -21.09 8.81
N ASN A 191 -17.54 -20.81 8.57
CA ASN A 191 -16.73 -21.39 7.47
C ASN A 191 -17.36 -21.29 6.07
N SER A 192 -18.20 -20.28 5.80
CA SER A 192 -18.87 -20.14 4.51
C SER A 192 -17.98 -19.59 3.40
N PHE A 193 -16.84 -18.95 3.72
CA PHE A 193 -15.97 -18.24 2.77
C PHE A 193 -16.70 -17.17 1.93
N GLU A 194 -17.92 -16.80 2.33
CA GLU A 194 -18.87 -15.96 1.61
C GLU A 194 -19.34 -14.81 2.49
N PHE A 195 -19.32 -13.58 1.96
CA PHE A 195 -19.89 -12.41 2.61
C PHE A 195 -21.41 -12.56 2.77
N SER A 196 -21.95 -12.09 3.90
CA SER A 196 -23.38 -12.23 4.20
C SER A 196 -24.23 -11.18 3.48
N THR A 197 -23.66 -10.01 3.16
CA THR A 197 -24.39 -8.92 2.48
C THR A 197 -23.52 -8.14 1.49
N ASP A 198 -24.17 -7.47 0.53
CA ASP A 198 -23.50 -6.57 -0.43
C ASP A 198 -22.74 -5.43 0.28
N GLU A 199 -23.27 -4.94 1.40
CA GLU A 199 -22.60 -3.90 2.20
C GLU A 199 -21.27 -4.38 2.79
N GLU A 200 -21.17 -5.65 3.17
CA GLU A 200 -19.91 -6.24 3.66
C GLU A 200 -18.88 -6.35 2.55
N VAL A 201 -19.30 -6.73 1.34
CA VAL A 201 -18.42 -6.75 0.16
C VAL A 201 -17.89 -5.35 -0.14
N VAL A 202 -18.75 -4.33 -0.10
CA VAL A 202 -18.34 -2.94 -0.33
C VAL A 202 -17.36 -2.47 0.76
N LEU A 203 -17.62 -2.79 2.03
CA LEU A 203 -16.73 -2.45 3.13
C LEU A 203 -15.39 -3.20 3.04
N TYR A 204 -15.38 -4.45 2.61
CA TYR A 204 -14.17 -5.23 2.38
C TYR A 204 -13.30 -4.62 1.28
N ASN A 205 -13.91 -4.27 0.13
CA ASN A 205 -13.18 -3.65 -0.97
C ASN A 205 -12.59 -2.29 -0.57
N PHE A 206 -13.39 -1.47 0.14
CA PHE A 206 -12.94 -0.21 0.72
C PHE A 206 -11.76 -0.43 1.69
N SER A 207 -11.88 -1.44 2.56
CA SER A 207 -10.87 -1.72 3.59
C SER A 207 -9.56 -2.21 2.99
N ILE A 208 -9.59 -3.12 2.00
CA ILE A 208 -8.38 -3.58 1.31
C ILE A 208 -7.68 -2.40 0.65
N TYR A 209 -8.42 -1.60 -0.11
CA TYR A 209 -7.84 -0.50 -0.87
C TYR A 209 -7.12 0.48 0.05
N HIS A 210 -7.78 0.96 1.10
CA HIS A 210 -7.19 1.94 2.02
C HIS A 210 -6.14 1.34 2.96
N SER A 211 -6.33 0.11 3.45
CA SER A 211 -5.33 -0.60 4.26
C SER A 211 -4.02 -0.75 3.49
N THR A 212 -4.11 -1.22 2.24
CA THR A 212 -2.94 -1.37 1.35
C THR A 212 -2.24 -0.03 1.13
N LYS A 213 -3.01 1.04 0.87
CA LYS A 213 -2.45 2.37 0.63
C LYS A 213 -1.70 2.90 1.85
N ILE A 214 -2.27 2.74 3.04
CA ILE A 214 -1.65 3.17 4.30
C ILE A 214 -0.38 2.37 4.58
N TYR A 215 -0.44 1.03 4.47
CA TYR A 215 0.69 0.14 4.65
C TYR A 215 1.86 0.52 3.73
N PHE A 216 1.62 0.60 2.42
CA PHE A 216 2.68 0.90 1.45
C PHE A 216 3.20 2.33 1.56
N SER A 217 2.40 3.27 2.06
CA SER A 217 2.89 4.63 2.36
C SER A 217 3.91 4.68 3.48
N LEU A 218 3.66 3.93 4.55
CA LEU A 218 4.56 3.81 5.70
C LEU A 218 5.82 3.03 5.29
N LEU A 219 5.65 1.93 4.57
CA LEU A 219 6.75 1.10 4.09
C LEU A 219 7.64 1.87 3.10
N LEU A 220 7.06 2.65 2.20
CA LEU A 220 7.81 3.54 1.29
C LEU A 220 8.63 4.56 2.09
N ARG A 221 8.04 5.20 3.10
CA ARG A 221 8.75 6.14 3.98
C ARG A 221 9.92 5.47 4.69
N GLU A 222 9.72 4.29 5.29
CA GLU A 222 10.78 3.55 5.97
C GLU A 222 11.95 3.23 5.02
N ASN A 223 11.65 2.81 3.79
CA ASN A 223 12.67 2.50 2.78
C ASN A 223 13.43 3.75 2.31
N ILE A 224 12.74 4.88 2.11
CA ILE A 224 13.39 6.17 1.80
C ILE A 224 14.35 6.56 2.93
N ILE A 225 13.90 6.43 4.20
CA ILE A 225 14.76 6.70 5.36
C ILE A 225 15.97 5.77 5.37
N LEU A 226 15.77 4.47 5.16
CA LEU A 226 16.87 3.50 5.12
C LEU A 226 17.90 3.86 4.04
N GLU A 227 17.45 4.31 2.87
CA GLU A 227 18.31 4.75 1.78
C GLU A 227 19.09 6.03 2.13
N GLU A 228 18.43 7.00 2.78
CA GLU A 228 19.09 8.21 3.29
C GLU A 228 20.14 7.89 4.38
N GLU A 229 19.86 6.93 5.25
CA GLU A 229 20.82 6.45 6.26
C GLU A 229 22.02 5.76 5.61
N ARG A 230 21.78 4.93 4.57
CA ARG A 230 22.83 4.26 3.80
C ARG A 230 23.79 5.25 3.14
N ILE A 231 23.24 6.32 2.55
CA ILE A 231 24.03 7.35 1.86
C ILE A 231 24.78 8.25 2.87
N SER A 232 24.11 8.64 3.95
CA SER A 232 24.67 9.60 4.92
C SER A 232 25.56 8.97 5.99
N GLY A 233 25.44 7.65 6.21
CA GLY A 233 26.10 6.92 7.29
C GLY A 233 25.58 7.29 8.69
N LYS A 234 24.42 7.95 8.78
CA LYS A 234 23.81 8.40 10.03
C LYS A 234 22.45 7.73 10.20
N VAL A 235 22.16 7.23 11.40
CA VAL A 235 20.83 6.75 11.75
C VAL A 235 19.90 7.95 11.92
N ILE A 236 18.81 7.96 11.16
CA ILE A 236 17.72 8.93 11.19
C ILE A 236 16.62 8.37 12.10
N GLU A 237 16.23 7.11 11.90
CA GLU A 237 15.17 6.45 12.67
C GLU A 237 15.55 5.00 12.96
N SER A 238 15.67 4.62 14.23
CA SER A 238 16.18 3.30 14.63
C SER A 238 15.20 2.15 14.43
N TYR A 239 13.90 2.44 14.42
CA TYR A 239 12.85 1.43 14.39
C TYR A 239 12.07 1.57 13.08
N LYS A 240 11.99 0.49 12.31
CA LYS A 240 11.34 0.42 10.99
C LYS A 240 10.51 -0.87 10.90
N PRO A 241 9.35 -0.91 11.59
CA PRO A 241 8.60 -2.15 11.79
C PRO A 241 8.11 -2.79 10.49
N LEU A 242 7.72 -2.01 9.48
CA LEU A 242 7.16 -2.60 8.26
C LEU A 242 8.23 -3.20 7.35
N ILE A 243 9.45 -2.69 7.37
CA ILE A 243 10.58 -3.38 6.73
C ILE A 243 10.83 -4.73 7.40
N GLU A 244 10.80 -4.79 8.73
CA GLU A 244 10.96 -6.05 9.48
C GLU A 244 9.83 -7.03 9.17
N GLU A 245 8.58 -6.55 9.12
CA GLU A 245 7.41 -7.33 8.74
C GLU A 245 7.51 -7.85 7.30
N GLU A 246 7.90 -7.00 6.35
CA GLU A 246 8.02 -7.38 4.94
C GLU A 246 9.12 -8.42 4.72
N ASP A 247 10.26 -8.32 5.43
CA ASP A 247 11.32 -9.32 5.39
C ASP A 247 10.85 -10.68 5.94
N LEU A 248 9.98 -10.67 6.96
CA LEU A 248 9.34 -11.89 7.49
C LEU A 248 8.35 -12.47 6.48
N ARG A 249 7.42 -11.67 5.93
CA ARG A 249 6.46 -12.08 4.89
C ARG A 249 7.16 -12.72 3.70
N MET A 250 8.24 -12.09 3.22
CA MET A 250 9.07 -12.61 2.14
C MET A 250 9.78 -13.91 2.50
N SER A 251 10.25 -14.06 3.75
CA SER A 251 10.90 -15.28 4.22
C SER A 251 9.92 -16.45 4.31
N GLU A 252 8.73 -16.22 4.85
CA GLU A 252 7.65 -17.20 4.93
C GLU A 252 7.22 -17.66 3.54
N THR A 253 7.02 -16.70 2.62
CA THR A 253 6.66 -16.97 1.24
C THR A 253 7.67 -17.88 0.54
N LYS A 254 8.97 -17.64 0.74
CA LYS A 254 10.06 -18.48 0.19
C LYS A 254 10.08 -19.90 0.77
N MET A 255 9.58 -20.09 1.99
CA MET A 255 9.51 -21.42 2.61
C MET A 255 8.33 -22.24 2.09
N ILE A 256 7.23 -21.58 1.70
CA ILE A 256 6.00 -22.24 1.24
C ILE A 256 6.14 -22.74 -0.22
N SER A 257 6.96 -22.09 -1.05
CA SER A 257 7.02 -22.38 -2.48
C SER A 257 8.36 -22.97 -2.95
N ASP A 258 8.35 -24.23 -3.41
CA ASP A 258 9.51 -24.87 -4.05
C ASP A 258 9.78 -24.36 -5.49
N GLN A 259 8.77 -23.83 -6.19
CA GLN A 259 8.89 -23.24 -7.55
C GLN A 259 9.30 -21.74 -7.53
N SER A 260 9.07 -21.03 -6.42
CA SER A 260 9.35 -19.60 -6.27
C SER A 260 10.82 -19.21 -6.42
N LYS A 261 11.74 -20.16 -6.23
CA LYS A 261 13.18 -19.93 -6.39
C LYS A 261 13.51 -19.43 -7.80
N GLU A 262 12.85 -19.95 -8.84
CA GLU A 262 13.16 -19.58 -10.22
C GLU A 262 12.72 -18.14 -10.56
N ILE A 263 11.60 -17.68 -9.99
CA ILE A 263 11.12 -16.29 -10.13
C ILE A 263 11.99 -15.34 -9.31
N PHE A 264 12.29 -15.68 -8.04
CA PHE A 264 13.20 -14.89 -7.20
C PHE A 264 14.59 -14.71 -7.85
N TYR A 265 15.12 -15.76 -8.49
CA TYR A 265 16.39 -15.69 -9.23
C TYR A 265 16.32 -14.84 -10.51
N LYS A 266 15.14 -14.66 -11.12
CA LYS A 266 14.93 -13.71 -12.22
C LYS A 266 14.80 -12.27 -11.70
N THR A 267 14.11 -12.06 -10.58
CA THR A 267 13.99 -10.73 -9.92
C THR A 267 15.34 -10.16 -9.49
N LEU A 268 16.27 -11.00 -9.02
CA LEU A 268 17.62 -10.57 -8.62
C LEU A 268 18.60 -10.32 -9.79
N LYS A 269 18.27 -10.75 -11.02
CA LYS A 269 19.19 -10.69 -12.17
C LYS A 269 18.90 -9.55 -13.16
N ASN A 270 17.79 -8.82 -12.99
CA ASN A 270 17.37 -7.70 -13.84
C ASN A 270 17.13 -6.45 -13.00
#